data_AF-A0A7C7X3G9-F1
#
_entry.id   AF-A0A7C7X3G9-F1
#
_cell.length_a   1.000
_cell.length_b   1.000
_cell.length_c   1.000
_cell.angle_alpha   90.00
_cell.angle_beta   90.00
_cell.angle_gamma   90.00
#
_symmetry.space_group_name_H-M   'P 1'
#
loop_
_entity.id
_entity.type
_entity.pdbx_description
1 polymer ?
#
loop_
_entity_poly.entity_id
_entity_poly.type
_entity_poly.pdbx_seq_one_letter_code
_entity_poly.pdbx_strand_id
1 'polypeptide(L)'
;MRVLIGTILISIVCSTAIAEDSIAAKEYQALVDEFELEGGARTFAKRFLKIAQEHPSDPKATEALLWVVTNVRGRSDTTAALQLLEKQHASSAQLSSACANIARSRSIAAEKLLRAIVTQGDNLETRAAACFHLARLLETESGIIVQLKQQPELAPRVLQYYGKEYGKHLSGLELADLSKQRELVYQQMLRTFSKIKTTDGTMGELAQKALFAIHHLTVGKHPPEIKGEDVFGKEFKLSDYRGKVVMLSFWGHW
;
A
#
# COMPACT_ATOMS: atom_id res chain seq x y z
N MET A 1 -9.47 -55.33 -10.72
CA MET A 1 -8.44 -54.29 -10.81
C MET A 1 -9.00 -53.06 -11.51
N ARG A 2 -9.45 -52.05 -10.77
CA ARG A 2 -9.27 -50.60 -11.03
C ARG A 2 -10.02 -49.78 -9.98
N VAL A 3 -9.34 -48.75 -9.52
CA VAL A 3 -9.49 -48.02 -8.25
C VAL A 3 -10.43 -46.83 -8.41
N LEU A 4 -11.15 -46.51 -7.32
CA LEU A 4 -11.98 -45.31 -7.13
C LEU A 4 -11.21 -44.02 -7.45
N ILE A 5 -11.84 -43.13 -8.21
CA ILE A 5 -11.49 -41.69 -8.24
C ILE A 5 -12.76 -40.96 -7.83
N GLY A 6 -12.78 -40.42 -6.62
CA GLY A 6 -13.93 -39.69 -6.12
C GLY A 6 -13.66 -39.07 -4.76
N THR A 7 -12.81 -38.04 -4.74
CA THR A 7 -12.67 -37.09 -3.62
C THR A 7 -11.65 -36.03 -4.00
N ILE A 8 -12.11 -34.84 -4.41
CA ILE A 8 -11.54 -33.49 -4.23
C ILE A 8 -12.57 -32.56 -4.90
N LEU A 9 -13.61 -32.18 -4.16
CA LEU A 9 -14.58 -31.13 -4.53
C LEU A 9 -15.53 -30.78 -3.37
N ILE A 10 -15.58 -31.60 -2.32
CA ILE A 10 -16.48 -31.40 -1.16
C ILE A 10 -15.89 -30.44 -0.11
N SER A 11 -14.57 -30.29 -0.01
CA SER A 11 -13.95 -29.51 1.07
C SER A 11 -14.07 -27.99 0.92
N ILE A 12 -14.10 -27.45 -0.30
CA ILE A 12 -14.20 -25.99 -0.51
C ILE A 12 -15.62 -25.49 -0.24
N VAL A 13 -16.65 -26.20 -0.71
CA VAL A 13 -18.07 -25.82 -0.53
C VAL A 13 -18.50 -25.95 0.93
N CYS A 14 -17.96 -26.93 1.66
CA CYS A 14 -18.29 -27.11 3.08
C CYS A 14 -17.69 -26.00 3.95
N SER A 15 -16.47 -25.53 3.64
CA SER A 15 -15.82 -24.47 4.42
C SER A 15 -16.49 -23.10 4.24
N THR A 16 -17.07 -22.81 3.08
CA THR A 16 -17.81 -21.55 2.83
C THR A 16 -19.19 -21.55 3.48
N ALA A 17 -19.91 -22.67 3.47
CA ALA A 17 -21.22 -22.78 4.11
C ALA A 17 -21.16 -22.68 5.65
N ILE A 18 -20.08 -23.18 6.28
CA ILE A 18 -19.87 -23.06 7.73
C ILE A 18 -19.59 -21.61 8.15
N ALA A 19 -18.94 -20.82 7.28
CA ALA A 19 -18.58 -19.44 7.57
C ALA A 19 -19.79 -18.47 7.52
N GLU A 20 -20.80 -18.73 6.69
CA GLU A 20 -22.00 -17.87 6.63
C GLU A 20 -22.93 -18.05 7.85
N ASP A 21 -22.86 -19.20 8.53
CA ASP A 21 -23.73 -19.51 9.67
C ASP A 21 -23.05 -19.32 11.04
N SER A 22 -21.79 -18.87 11.06
CA SER A 22 -21.00 -18.72 12.28
C SER A 22 -21.55 -17.60 13.19
N ILE A 23 -21.22 -17.70 14.49
CA ILE A 23 -21.57 -16.65 15.47
C ILE A 23 -20.95 -15.31 15.04
N ALA A 24 -19.69 -15.34 14.61
CA ALA A 24 -18.99 -14.16 14.13
C ALA A 24 -19.65 -13.53 12.90
N ALA A 25 -20.18 -14.34 11.97
CA ALA A 25 -20.90 -13.84 10.80
C ALA A 25 -22.20 -13.14 11.17
N LYS A 26 -22.96 -13.70 12.12
CA LYS A 26 -24.20 -13.09 12.62
C LYS A 26 -23.93 -11.79 13.38
N GLU A 27 -22.92 -11.78 14.25
CA GLU A 27 -22.48 -10.59 14.98
C GLU A 27 -21.95 -9.50 14.04
N TYR A 28 -21.15 -9.88 13.04
CA TYR A 28 -20.62 -8.96 12.04
C TYR A 28 -21.74 -8.34 11.21
N GLN A 29 -22.68 -9.15 10.68
CA GLN A 29 -23.75 -8.65 9.83
C GLN A 29 -24.68 -7.72 10.61
N ALA A 30 -25.09 -8.10 11.83
CA ALA A 30 -25.92 -7.24 12.68
C ALA A 30 -25.25 -5.89 12.95
N LEU A 31 -23.92 -5.88 13.14
CA LEU A 31 -23.17 -4.66 13.38
C LEU A 31 -23.03 -3.78 12.12
N VAL A 32 -22.92 -4.38 10.94
CA VAL A 32 -22.95 -3.67 9.66
C VAL A 32 -24.32 -3.03 9.45
N ASP A 33 -25.41 -3.78 9.65
CA ASP A 33 -26.78 -3.28 9.48
C ASP A 33 -27.06 -2.10 10.43
N GLU A 34 -26.63 -2.21 11.69
CA GLU A 34 -26.74 -1.13 12.67
C GLU A 34 -25.92 0.11 12.26
N PHE A 35 -24.70 -0.09 11.74
CA PHE A 35 -23.88 1.01 11.24
C PHE A 35 -24.52 1.71 10.03
N GLU A 36 -25.17 0.97 9.13
CA GLU A 36 -25.85 1.55 7.96
C GLU A 36 -27.03 2.44 8.37
N LEU A 37 -27.68 2.13 9.50
CA LEU A 37 -28.79 2.91 10.05
C LEU A 37 -28.32 4.12 10.87
N GLU A 38 -27.32 3.94 11.75
CA GLU A 38 -26.92 4.95 12.73
C GLU A 38 -25.73 5.80 12.27
N GLY A 39 -24.87 5.26 11.42
CA GLY A 39 -23.62 5.88 11.00
C GLY A 39 -22.59 6.03 12.14
N GLY A 40 -21.59 6.89 11.93
CA GLY A 40 -20.62 7.22 12.99
C GLY A 40 -19.51 6.19 13.21
N ALA A 41 -18.69 5.91 12.20
CA ALA A 41 -17.71 4.81 12.22
C ALA A 41 -16.80 4.69 13.47
N ARG A 42 -16.47 5.81 14.15
CA ARG A 42 -15.65 5.80 15.37
C ARG A 42 -16.32 5.09 16.55
N THR A 43 -17.64 5.13 16.68
CA THR A 43 -18.35 4.48 17.79
C THR A 43 -18.40 2.96 17.57
N PHE A 44 -18.43 2.52 16.32
CA PHE A 44 -18.49 1.11 15.92
C PHE A 44 -17.12 0.41 15.91
N ALA A 45 -16.03 1.16 15.77
CA ALA A 45 -14.67 0.63 15.65
C ALA A 45 -14.31 -0.41 16.74
N LYS A 46 -14.61 -0.10 18.01
CA LYS A 46 -14.32 -1.00 19.14
C LYS A 46 -15.12 -2.29 19.08
N ARG A 47 -16.33 -2.27 18.53
CA ARG A 47 -17.20 -3.44 18.41
C ARG A 47 -16.71 -4.37 17.29
N PHE A 48 -16.29 -3.82 16.16
CA PHE A 48 -15.64 -4.61 15.11
C PHE A 48 -14.30 -5.21 15.58
N LEU A 49 -13.48 -4.45 16.31
CA LEU A 49 -12.26 -4.99 16.93
C LEU A 49 -12.57 -6.16 17.89
N LYS A 50 -13.66 -6.04 18.66
CA LYS A 50 -14.08 -7.08 19.61
C LYS A 50 -14.46 -8.38 18.89
N ILE A 51 -15.23 -8.32 17.81
CA ILE A 51 -15.57 -9.51 16.99
C ILE A 51 -14.28 -10.24 16.56
N ALA A 52 -13.29 -9.50 16.05
CA ALA A 52 -12.04 -10.10 15.63
C ALA A 52 -11.23 -10.72 16.77
N GLN A 53 -11.30 -10.15 17.97
CA GLN A 53 -10.61 -10.67 19.16
C GLN A 53 -11.28 -11.93 19.73
N GLU A 54 -12.61 -12.00 19.69
CA GLU A 54 -13.38 -13.13 20.20
C GLU A 54 -13.35 -14.33 19.23
N HIS A 55 -13.25 -14.05 17.92
CA HIS A 55 -13.31 -15.08 16.87
C HIS A 55 -12.09 -15.06 15.93
N PRO A 56 -10.83 -15.11 16.42
CA PRO A 56 -9.63 -14.82 15.64
C PRO A 56 -9.31 -15.80 14.51
N SER A 57 -9.98 -16.95 14.42
CA SER A 57 -9.81 -17.90 13.30
C SER A 57 -10.94 -17.83 12.28
N ASP A 58 -12.01 -17.08 12.56
CA ASP A 58 -13.13 -16.93 11.66
C ASP A 58 -12.79 -15.92 10.53
N PRO A 59 -13.15 -16.18 9.26
CA PRO A 59 -12.97 -15.21 8.16
C PRO A 59 -13.51 -13.81 8.47
N LYS A 60 -14.59 -13.71 9.26
CA LYS A 60 -15.21 -12.44 9.66
C LYS A 60 -14.35 -11.63 10.62
N ALA A 61 -13.38 -12.23 11.31
CA ALA A 61 -12.38 -11.46 12.05
C ALA A 61 -11.53 -10.60 11.10
N THR A 62 -11.10 -11.15 9.96
CA THR A 62 -10.34 -10.37 8.97
C THR A 62 -11.21 -9.26 8.39
N GLU A 63 -12.46 -9.55 8.01
CA GLU A 63 -13.40 -8.55 7.49
C GLU A 63 -13.68 -7.42 8.50
N ALA A 64 -13.89 -7.75 9.78
CA ALA A 64 -14.09 -6.78 10.84
C ALA A 64 -12.90 -5.83 11.01
N LEU A 65 -11.67 -6.36 10.98
CA LEU A 65 -10.46 -5.54 11.05
C LEU A 65 -10.32 -4.66 9.80
N LEU A 66 -10.62 -5.19 8.61
CA LEU A 66 -10.59 -4.44 7.35
C LEU A 66 -11.65 -3.35 7.29
N TRP A 67 -12.82 -3.58 7.89
CA TRP A 67 -13.87 -2.59 8.06
C TRP A 67 -13.34 -1.40 8.86
N VAL A 68 -12.65 -1.65 9.98
CA VAL A 68 -12.04 -0.59 10.82
C VAL A 68 -11.00 0.19 10.02
N VAL A 69 -10.12 -0.48 9.28
CA VAL A 69 -9.09 0.16 8.45
C VAL A 69 -9.71 1.04 7.35
N THR A 70 -10.87 0.65 6.82
CA THR A 70 -11.52 1.32 5.70
C THR A 70 -12.36 2.52 6.16
N ASN A 71 -13.12 2.37 7.25
CA ASN A 71 -14.16 3.33 7.63
C ASN A 71 -13.73 4.30 8.73
N VAL A 72 -12.75 3.95 9.56
CA VAL A 72 -12.42 4.72 10.75
C VAL A 72 -11.33 5.75 10.45
N ARG A 73 -11.72 7.03 10.48
CA ARG A 73 -10.78 8.16 10.48
C ARG A 73 -10.30 8.43 11.91
N GLY A 74 -9.54 7.49 12.49
CA GLY A 74 -9.06 7.56 13.88
C GLY A 74 -7.87 6.62 14.12
N ARG A 75 -6.79 7.12 14.74
CA ARG A 75 -5.50 6.40 14.72
C ARG A 75 -5.41 5.21 15.67
N SER A 76 -5.97 5.27 16.87
CA SER A 76 -5.82 4.18 17.85
C SER A 76 -6.42 2.88 17.33
N ASP A 77 -7.68 2.93 16.89
CA ASP A 77 -8.45 1.75 16.52
C ASP A 77 -7.97 1.19 15.18
N THR A 78 -7.68 2.05 14.20
CA THR A 78 -7.04 1.64 12.94
C THR A 78 -5.65 1.03 13.19
N THR A 79 -4.84 1.58 14.10
CA THR A 79 -3.53 1.00 14.43
C THR A 79 -3.68 -0.36 15.08
N ALA A 80 -4.62 -0.52 16.01
CA ALA A 80 -4.91 -1.80 16.64
C ALA A 80 -5.38 -2.84 15.59
N ALA A 81 -6.24 -2.43 14.66
CA ALA A 81 -6.71 -3.30 13.58
C ALA A 81 -5.54 -3.77 12.69
N LEU A 82 -4.67 -2.85 12.27
CA LEU A 82 -3.48 -3.17 11.47
C LEU A 82 -2.52 -4.12 12.20
N GLN A 83 -2.32 -3.95 13.50
CA GLN A 83 -1.47 -4.82 14.31
C GLN A 83 -2.06 -6.23 14.48
N LEU A 84 -3.38 -6.35 14.63
CA LEU A 84 -4.04 -7.66 14.67
C LEU A 84 -3.95 -8.36 13.32
N LEU A 85 -4.20 -7.62 12.22
CA LEU A 85 -4.03 -8.15 10.86
C LEU A 85 -2.60 -8.65 10.63
N GLU A 86 -1.59 -7.90 11.06
CA GLU A 86 -0.18 -8.28 10.91
C GLU A 86 0.13 -9.57 11.67
N LYS A 87 -0.33 -9.67 12.93
CA LYS A 87 0.00 -10.79 13.81
C LYS A 87 -0.75 -12.07 13.49
N GLN A 88 -1.99 -11.98 13.01
CA GLN A 88 -2.92 -13.11 12.96
C GLN A 88 -3.41 -13.43 11.55
N HIS A 89 -3.35 -12.47 10.62
CA HIS A 89 -4.06 -12.59 9.34
C HIS A 89 -3.23 -12.20 8.11
N ALA A 90 -1.92 -11.98 8.24
CA ALA A 90 -1.07 -11.49 7.15
C ALA A 90 -1.06 -12.40 5.90
N SER A 91 -1.42 -13.68 6.06
CA SER A 91 -1.54 -14.61 4.93
C SER A 91 -2.88 -14.49 4.19
N SER A 92 -3.94 -13.99 4.83
CA SER A 92 -5.31 -14.02 4.32
C SER A 92 -5.46 -13.48 2.89
N ALA A 93 -6.07 -14.29 2.01
CA ALA A 93 -6.39 -13.89 0.64
C ALA A 93 -7.30 -12.66 0.52
N GLN A 94 -8.05 -12.33 1.58
CA GLN A 94 -8.93 -11.15 1.64
C GLN A 94 -8.16 -9.82 1.67
N LEU A 95 -6.84 -9.85 1.92
CA LEU A 95 -6.02 -8.63 2.05
C LEU A 95 -5.67 -7.96 0.71
N SER A 96 -5.84 -8.64 -0.42
CA SER A 96 -5.53 -8.10 -1.75
C SER A 96 -6.18 -6.74 -2.03
N SER A 97 -7.50 -6.64 -1.85
CA SER A 97 -8.27 -5.41 -2.07
C SER A 97 -8.03 -4.34 -1.00
N ALA A 98 -7.58 -4.75 0.19
CA ALA A 98 -7.35 -3.85 1.32
C ALA A 98 -6.01 -3.11 1.29
N CYS A 99 -5.03 -3.60 0.51
CA CYS A 99 -3.66 -3.05 0.48
C CYS A 99 -3.63 -1.53 0.23
N ALA A 100 -4.55 -1.02 -0.60
CA ALA A 100 -4.68 0.41 -0.85
C ALA A 100 -5.12 1.21 0.39
N ASN A 101 -6.10 0.69 1.16
CA ASN A 101 -6.57 1.33 2.39
C ASN A 101 -5.50 1.26 3.48
N ILE A 102 -4.81 0.11 3.59
CA ILE A 102 -3.68 -0.10 4.50
C ILE A 102 -2.61 0.98 4.25
N ALA A 103 -2.13 1.14 3.01
CA ALA A 103 -1.14 2.16 2.69
C ALA A 103 -1.64 3.60 2.98
N ARG A 104 -2.92 3.90 2.71
CA ARG A 104 -3.50 5.23 2.96
C ARG A 104 -3.55 5.61 4.44
N SER A 105 -3.59 4.63 5.35
CA SER A 105 -3.60 4.86 6.79
C SER A 105 -2.33 5.56 7.31
N ARG A 106 -1.20 5.42 6.58
CA ARG A 106 0.09 6.10 6.84
C ARG A 106 0.51 5.96 8.30
N SER A 107 1.00 4.77 8.64
CA SER A 107 1.45 4.42 9.98
C SER A 107 2.53 3.35 9.93
N ILE A 108 3.32 3.23 11.01
CA ILE A 108 4.32 2.16 11.18
C ILE A 108 3.66 0.78 11.08
N ALA A 109 2.46 0.61 11.63
CA ALA A 109 1.73 -0.65 11.58
C ALA A 109 1.32 -1.02 10.14
N ALA A 110 0.97 -0.03 9.33
CA ALA A 110 0.62 -0.27 7.92
C ALA A 110 1.82 -0.74 7.10
N GLU A 111 2.99 -0.11 7.29
CA GLU A 111 4.21 -0.53 6.60
C GLU A 111 4.59 -1.97 7.01
N LYS A 112 4.56 -2.27 8.31
CA LYS A 112 4.82 -3.63 8.82
C LYS A 112 3.86 -4.65 8.23
N LEU A 113 2.57 -4.36 8.22
CA LEU A 113 1.56 -5.25 7.64
C LEU A 113 1.80 -5.47 6.13
N LEU A 114 2.05 -4.41 5.35
CA LEU A 114 2.33 -4.56 3.92
C LEU A 114 3.56 -5.43 3.67
N ARG A 115 4.64 -5.25 4.45
CA ARG A 115 5.83 -6.10 4.37
C ARG A 115 5.50 -7.55 4.73
N ALA A 116 4.72 -7.77 5.80
CA ALA A 116 4.28 -9.10 6.20
C ALA A 116 3.48 -9.78 5.07
N ILE A 117 2.51 -9.08 4.46
CA ILE A 117 1.70 -9.61 3.35
C ILE A 117 2.58 -9.96 2.14
N VAL A 118 3.55 -9.11 1.78
CA VAL A 118 4.49 -9.42 0.67
C VAL A 118 5.21 -10.75 0.90
N THR A 119 5.56 -11.05 2.15
CA THR A 119 6.29 -12.27 2.54
C THR A 119 5.40 -13.49 2.77
N GLN A 120 4.22 -13.31 3.37
CA GLN A 120 3.38 -14.38 3.93
C GLN A 120 2.06 -14.58 3.20
N GLY A 121 1.65 -13.67 2.30
CA GLY A 121 0.36 -13.73 1.61
C GLY A 121 0.12 -15.06 0.89
N ASP A 122 -1.11 -15.58 1.00
CA ASP A 122 -1.50 -16.92 0.51
C ASP A 122 -1.35 -17.08 -1.01
N ASN A 123 -1.53 -15.99 -1.78
CA ASN A 123 -1.49 -16.02 -3.24
C ASN A 123 -0.65 -14.88 -3.83
N LEU A 124 -0.33 -15.01 -5.12
CA LEU A 124 0.57 -14.10 -5.82
C LEU A 124 -0.04 -12.71 -5.95
N GLU A 125 -1.35 -12.62 -6.16
CA GLU A 125 -2.12 -11.40 -6.34
C GLU A 125 -2.09 -10.54 -5.08
N THR A 126 -2.34 -11.14 -3.90
CA THR A 126 -2.29 -10.48 -2.59
C THR A 126 -0.88 -9.96 -2.29
N ARG A 127 0.15 -10.78 -2.53
CA ARG A 127 1.54 -10.38 -2.32
C ARG A 127 1.96 -9.24 -3.25
N ALA A 128 1.51 -9.29 -4.50
CA ALA A 128 1.79 -8.27 -5.49
C ALA A 128 1.08 -6.94 -5.18
N ALA A 129 -0.20 -6.99 -4.79
CA ALA A 129 -0.95 -5.82 -4.35
C ALA A 129 -0.25 -5.15 -3.15
N ALA A 130 0.20 -5.94 -2.17
CA ALA A 130 0.95 -5.42 -1.04
C ALA A 130 2.30 -4.81 -1.46
N CYS A 131 3.02 -5.45 -2.38
CA CYS A 131 4.29 -4.94 -2.91
C CYS A 131 4.12 -3.58 -3.61
N PHE A 132 3.08 -3.46 -4.43
CA PHE A 132 2.72 -2.22 -5.11
C PHE A 132 2.36 -1.11 -4.11
N HIS A 133 1.52 -1.41 -3.13
CA HIS A 133 1.09 -0.43 -2.14
C HIS A 133 2.17 -0.06 -1.12
N LEU A 134 3.12 -0.97 -0.84
CA LEU A 134 4.33 -0.65 -0.07
C LEU A 134 5.19 0.38 -0.79
N ALA A 135 5.42 0.21 -2.10
CA ALA A 135 6.16 1.19 -2.88
C ALA A 135 5.52 2.60 -2.83
N ARG A 136 4.18 2.67 -2.91
CA ARG A 136 3.42 3.93 -2.81
C ARG A 136 3.48 4.56 -1.42
N LEU A 137 3.47 3.76 -0.35
CA LEU A 137 3.61 4.25 1.01
C LEU A 137 4.98 4.94 1.19
N LEU A 138 6.06 4.25 0.82
CA LEU A 138 7.43 4.78 0.91
C LEU A 138 7.64 6.03 0.05
N GLU A 139 7.00 6.10 -1.12
CA GLU A 139 6.98 7.31 -1.95
C GLU A 139 6.26 8.47 -1.27
N THR A 140 5.13 8.20 -0.62
CA THR A 140 4.37 9.21 0.13
C THR A 140 5.20 9.75 1.30
N GLU A 141 5.89 8.87 2.03
CA GLU A 141 6.81 9.27 3.12
C GLU A 141 7.96 10.15 2.60
N SER A 142 8.55 9.78 1.46
CA SER A 142 9.59 10.57 0.80
C SER A 142 9.06 11.98 0.47
N GLY A 143 7.85 12.09 -0.08
CA GLY A 143 7.21 13.37 -0.39
C GLY A 143 6.96 14.23 0.84
N ILE A 144 6.51 13.63 1.95
CA ILE A 144 6.32 14.32 3.22
C ILE A 144 7.65 14.88 3.72
N ILE A 145 8.72 14.08 3.72
CA ILE A 145 10.04 14.52 4.21
C ILE A 145 10.62 15.63 3.34
N VAL A 146 10.48 15.54 2.02
CA VAL A 146 10.90 16.62 1.11
C VAL A 146 10.15 17.91 1.43
N GLN A 147 8.82 17.84 1.61
CA GLN A 147 8.01 19.00 1.99
C GLN A 147 8.46 19.59 3.33
N LEU A 148 8.70 18.75 4.34
CA LEU A 148 9.15 19.21 5.66
C LEU A 148 10.54 19.85 5.64
N LYS A 149 11.44 19.38 4.75
CA LYS A 149 12.76 20.02 4.55
C LYS A 149 12.65 21.37 3.83
N GLN A 150 11.71 21.50 2.89
CA GLN A 150 11.48 22.75 2.15
C GLN A 150 10.69 23.78 2.98
N GLN A 151 9.79 23.32 3.86
CA GLN A 151 8.88 24.14 4.66
C GLN A 151 8.88 23.66 6.13
N PRO A 152 9.98 23.88 6.89
CA PRO A 152 10.12 23.41 8.26
C PRO A 152 9.02 23.93 9.20
N GLU A 153 8.47 25.10 8.92
CA GLU A 153 7.37 25.72 9.66
C GLU A 153 6.07 24.89 9.63
N LEU A 154 5.89 24.03 8.62
CA LEU A 154 4.75 23.13 8.54
C LEU A 154 4.90 21.88 9.42
N ALA A 155 6.10 21.60 9.92
CA ALA A 155 6.38 20.37 10.67
C ALA A 155 5.43 20.13 11.85
N PRO A 156 5.11 21.12 12.72
CA PRO A 156 4.17 20.89 13.81
C PRO A 156 2.79 20.43 13.32
N ARG A 157 2.25 21.08 12.28
CA ARG A 157 0.92 20.77 11.72
C ARG A 157 0.89 19.43 11.00
N VAL A 158 1.88 19.17 10.16
CA VAL A 158 1.98 17.93 9.36
C VAL A 158 2.20 16.73 10.28
N LEU A 159 3.13 16.83 11.23
CA LEU A 159 3.42 15.74 12.16
C LEU A 159 2.27 15.53 13.15
N GLN A 160 1.58 16.60 13.59
CA GLN A 160 0.36 16.47 14.40
C GLN A 160 -0.74 15.73 13.65
N TYR A 161 -0.96 16.02 12.36
CA TYR A 161 -1.91 15.28 11.54
C TYR A 161 -1.59 13.78 11.57
N TYR A 162 -0.31 13.43 11.48
CA TYR A 162 0.20 12.05 11.52
C TYR A 162 0.18 11.38 12.91
N GLY A 163 -0.04 12.14 13.97
CA GLY A 163 0.00 11.65 15.35
C GLY A 163 1.42 11.51 15.88
N LYS A 164 1.58 11.55 17.21
CA LYS A 164 2.89 11.69 17.89
C LYS A 164 3.91 10.60 17.50
N GLU A 165 3.50 9.34 17.54
CA GLU A 165 4.39 8.20 17.25
C GLU A 165 4.86 8.19 15.80
N TYR A 166 3.93 8.24 14.84
CA TYR A 166 4.27 8.21 13.42
C TYR A 166 4.94 9.52 12.97
N GLY A 167 4.57 10.66 13.55
CA GLY A 167 5.26 11.92 13.33
C GLY A 167 6.73 11.84 13.77
N LYS A 168 7.01 11.30 14.96
CA LYS A 168 8.40 11.07 15.42
C LYS A 168 9.16 10.13 14.48
N HIS A 169 8.50 9.08 14.00
CA HIS A 169 9.09 8.18 13.00
C HIS A 169 9.46 8.93 11.71
N LEU A 170 8.52 9.68 11.12
CA LEU A 170 8.75 10.47 9.91
C LEU A 170 9.91 11.47 10.07
N SER A 171 10.02 12.13 11.23
CA SER A 171 11.13 13.05 11.51
C SER A 171 12.49 12.38 11.60
N GLY A 172 12.54 11.07 11.88
CA GLY A 172 13.77 10.30 11.96
C GLY A 172 14.15 9.58 10.67
N LEU A 173 13.36 9.70 9.61
CA LEU A 173 13.63 9.05 8.33
C LEU A 173 14.57 9.89 7.46
N GLU A 174 15.52 9.20 6.82
CA GLU A 174 16.42 9.80 5.83
C GLU A 174 15.99 9.46 4.40
N LEU A 175 16.07 10.47 3.50
CA LEU A 175 15.68 10.31 2.10
C LEU A 175 16.51 9.25 1.37
N ALA A 176 17.80 9.15 1.71
CA ALA A 176 18.68 8.15 1.12
C ALA A 176 18.25 6.72 1.49
N ASP A 177 17.81 6.51 2.72
CA ASP A 177 17.38 5.19 3.20
C ASP A 177 16.01 4.82 2.61
N LEU A 178 15.08 5.77 2.54
CA LEU A 178 13.80 5.55 1.83
C LEU A 178 14.02 5.24 0.35
N SER A 179 14.95 5.93 -0.31
CA SER A 179 15.29 5.65 -1.70
C SER A 179 15.80 4.21 -1.89
N LYS A 180 16.72 3.76 -1.03
CA LYS A 180 17.21 2.37 -1.04
C LYS A 180 16.08 1.36 -0.79
N GLN A 181 15.21 1.63 0.18
CA GLN A 181 14.09 0.75 0.47
C GLN A 181 13.11 0.65 -0.70
N ARG A 182 12.78 1.77 -1.34
CA ARG A 182 11.94 1.81 -2.55
C ARG A 182 12.57 1.01 -3.68
N GLU A 183 13.87 1.19 -3.91
CA GLU A 183 14.62 0.44 -4.91
C GLU A 183 14.48 -1.08 -4.69
N LEU A 184 14.69 -1.55 -3.46
CA LEU A 184 14.53 -2.98 -3.12
C LEU A 184 13.10 -3.48 -3.38
N VAL A 185 12.08 -2.68 -3.07
CA VAL A 185 10.68 -3.03 -3.34
C VAL A 185 10.41 -3.13 -4.84
N TYR A 186 10.91 -2.19 -5.66
CA TYR A 186 10.75 -2.27 -7.12
C TYR A 186 11.57 -3.40 -7.75
N GLN A 187 12.78 -3.69 -7.24
CA GLN A 187 13.54 -4.86 -7.66
C GLN A 187 12.78 -6.16 -7.37
N GLN A 188 12.18 -6.27 -6.18
CA GLN A 188 11.33 -7.40 -5.84
C GLN A 188 10.09 -7.49 -6.76
N MET A 189 9.46 -6.35 -7.06
CA MET A 189 8.33 -6.26 -7.99
C MET A 189 8.71 -6.75 -9.38
N LEU A 190 9.85 -6.29 -9.91
CA LEU A 190 10.35 -6.71 -11.21
C LEU A 190 10.69 -8.22 -11.24
N ARG A 191 11.33 -8.73 -10.19
CA ARG A 191 11.75 -10.14 -10.12
C ARG A 191 10.57 -11.10 -9.97
N THR A 192 9.64 -10.77 -9.09
CA THR A 192 8.62 -11.72 -8.61
C THR A 192 7.25 -11.48 -9.24
N PHE A 193 6.92 -10.23 -9.53
CA PHE A 193 5.57 -9.80 -9.88
C PHE A 193 5.48 -9.18 -11.27
N SER A 194 6.54 -9.25 -12.09
CA SER A 194 6.64 -8.51 -13.36
C SER A 194 5.48 -8.71 -14.32
N LYS A 195 4.92 -9.92 -14.39
CA LYS A 195 3.86 -10.28 -15.34
C LYS A 195 2.45 -9.88 -14.89
N ILE A 196 2.29 -9.38 -13.67
CA ILE A 196 0.97 -9.00 -13.15
C ILE A 196 0.49 -7.74 -13.86
N LYS A 197 -0.73 -7.81 -14.39
CA LYS A 197 -1.37 -6.70 -15.10
C LYS A 197 -1.79 -5.62 -14.11
N THR A 198 -1.69 -4.39 -14.57
CA THR A 198 -2.14 -3.17 -13.90
C THR A 198 -3.00 -2.37 -14.89
N THR A 199 -3.60 -1.26 -14.45
CA THR A 199 -4.39 -0.40 -15.34
C THR A 199 -3.58 0.10 -16.54
N ASP A 200 -2.28 0.38 -16.34
CA ASP A 200 -1.43 1.07 -17.33
C ASP A 200 -0.33 0.18 -17.94
N GLY A 201 -0.52 -1.14 -17.91
CA GLY A 201 0.46 -2.13 -18.40
C GLY A 201 0.73 -3.23 -17.38
N THR A 202 1.99 -3.53 -17.10
CA THR A 202 2.41 -4.57 -16.14
C THR A 202 3.21 -4.00 -14.98
N MET A 203 3.22 -4.71 -13.84
CA MET A 203 4.07 -4.35 -12.71
C MET A 203 5.56 -4.36 -13.06
N GLY A 204 5.99 -5.16 -14.03
CA GLY A 204 7.36 -5.18 -14.52
C GLY A 204 7.75 -3.90 -15.25
N GLU A 205 6.88 -3.39 -16.12
CA GLU A 205 7.08 -2.09 -16.78
C GLU A 205 7.05 -0.94 -15.79
N LEU A 206 6.13 -1.00 -14.81
CA LEU A 206 6.06 -0.01 -13.73
C LEU A 206 7.35 0.01 -12.91
N ALA A 207 7.84 -1.16 -12.48
CA ALA A 207 9.07 -1.27 -11.71
C ALA A 207 10.29 -0.79 -12.50
N GLN A 208 10.39 -1.10 -13.80
CA GLN A 208 11.46 -0.61 -14.66
C GLN A 208 11.47 0.92 -14.76
N LYS A 209 10.31 1.54 -14.99
CA LYS A 209 10.18 3.01 -15.03
C LYS A 209 10.59 3.63 -13.69
N ALA A 210 10.15 3.04 -12.57
CA ALA A 210 10.48 3.54 -11.25
C ALA A 210 11.98 3.39 -10.92
N LEU A 211 12.59 2.25 -11.23
CA LEU A 211 14.03 2.03 -11.04
C LEU A 211 14.86 2.98 -11.91
N PHE A 212 14.46 3.19 -13.17
CA PHE A 212 15.09 4.18 -14.03
C PHE A 212 15.04 5.58 -13.40
N ALA A 213 13.89 5.99 -12.88
CA ALA A 213 13.74 7.26 -12.20
C ALA A 213 14.64 7.37 -10.96
N ILE A 214 14.71 6.34 -10.12
CA ILE A 214 15.59 6.30 -8.94
C ILE A 214 17.06 6.45 -9.35
N HIS A 215 17.50 5.74 -10.39
CA HIS A 215 18.90 5.70 -10.81
C HIS A 215 19.36 6.94 -11.60
N HIS A 216 18.46 7.55 -12.37
CA HIS A 216 18.82 8.58 -13.35
C HIS A 216 18.12 9.93 -13.16
N LEU A 217 16.95 9.98 -12.51
CA LEU A 217 16.10 11.18 -12.44
C LEU A 217 15.97 11.74 -11.01
N THR A 218 16.93 11.45 -10.13
CA THR A 218 17.01 11.98 -8.77
C THR A 218 18.01 13.14 -8.67
N VAL A 219 17.85 14.01 -7.67
CA VAL A 219 18.73 15.17 -7.45
C VAL A 219 20.19 14.72 -7.35
N GLY A 220 21.08 15.41 -8.08
CA GLY A 220 22.51 15.11 -8.13
C GLY A 220 22.91 14.09 -9.19
N LYS A 221 21.96 13.51 -9.94
CA LYS A 221 22.26 12.68 -11.12
C LYS A 221 22.48 13.52 -12.37
N HIS A 222 23.28 12.99 -13.30
CA HIS A 222 23.41 13.57 -14.62
C HIS A 222 22.11 13.31 -15.40
N PRO A 223 21.44 14.35 -15.92
CA PRO A 223 20.22 14.15 -16.69
C PRO A 223 20.52 13.38 -17.98
N PRO A 224 19.62 12.50 -18.45
CA PRO A 224 19.74 11.85 -19.76
C PRO A 224 19.86 12.89 -20.88
N GLU A 225 20.52 12.51 -21.97
CA GLU A 225 20.56 13.37 -23.15
C GLU A 225 19.16 13.57 -23.72
N ILE A 226 18.80 14.80 -24.02
CA ILE A 226 17.54 15.14 -24.70
C ILE A 226 17.93 15.71 -26.04
N LYS A 227 17.32 15.18 -27.11
CA LYS A 227 17.45 15.70 -28.46
C LYS A 227 16.07 16.15 -28.91
N GLY A 228 16.00 17.29 -29.57
CA GLY A 228 14.75 17.82 -30.09
C GLY A 228 15.01 18.90 -31.12
N GLU A 229 13.92 19.43 -31.64
CA GLU A 229 13.92 20.57 -32.55
C GLU A 229 13.21 21.73 -31.86
N ASP A 230 13.72 22.95 -32.06
CA ASP A 230 13.01 24.15 -31.62
C ASP A 230 11.83 24.48 -32.57
N VAL A 231 11.11 25.57 -32.26
CA VAL A 231 9.94 26.01 -33.05
C VAL A 231 10.27 26.41 -34.50
N PHE A 232 11.55 26.49 -34.85
CA PHE A 232 12.04 26.79 -36.20
C PHE A 232 12.68 25.56 -36.89
N GLY A 233 12.57 24.37 -36.30
CA GLY A 233 13.14 23.13 -36.83
C GLY A 233 14.65 23.02 -36.62
N LYS A 234 15.25 23.86 -35.77
CA LYS A 234 16.68 23.76 -35.46
C LYS A 234 16.89 22.67 -34.41
N GLU A 235 17.71 21.68 -34.76
CA GLU A 235 18.11 20.64 -33.81
C GLU A 235 18.88 21.25 -32.62
N PHE A 236 18.58 20.75 -31.43
CA PHE A 236 19.34 21.03 -30.21
C PHE A 236 19.48 19.78 -29.35
N LYS A 237 20.49 19.81 -28.47
CA LYS A 237 20.70 18.81 -27.41
C LYS A 237 20.76 19.46 -26.04
N LEU A 238 20.39 18.75 -24.99
CA LEU A 238 20.52 19.25 -23.62
C LEU A 238 21.98 19.59 -23.27
N SER A 239 22.93 18.80 -23.80
CA SER A 239 24.37 19.08 -23.66
C SER A 239 24.80 20.45 -24.20
N ASP A 240 24.07 21.03 -25.16
CA ASP A 240 24.45 22.31 -25.77
C ASP A 240 24.32 23.49 -24.79
N TYR A 241 23.63 23.27 -23.67
CA TYR A 241 23.39 24.26 -22.63
C TYR A 241 24.30 24.07 -21.40
N ARG A 242 25.36 23.27 -21.50
CA ARG A 242 26.36 23.14 -20.42
C ARG A 242 26.95 24.51 -20.05
N GLY A 243 27.26 24.67 -18.78
CA GLY A 243 27.70 25.96 -18.22
C GLY A 243 26.56 26.95 -17.89
N LYS A 244 25.30 26.59 -18.16
CA LYS A 244 24.11 27.38 -17.80
C LYS A 244 23.27 26.66 -16.74
N VAL A 245 22.53 27.43 -15.96
CA VAL A 245 21.40 26.91 -15.18
C VAL A 245 20.22 26.75 -16.13
N VAL A 246 19.69 25.53 -16.26
CA VAL A 246 18.63 25.18 -17.22
C VAL A 246 17.41 24.70 -16.46
N MET A 247 16.25 25.29 -16.74
CA MET A 247 14.95 24.77 -16.33
C MET A 247 14.32 24.03 -17.53
N LEU A 248 14.04 22.74 -17.37
CA LEU A 248 13.34 21.94 -18.37
C LEU A 248 11.85 21.88 -18.04
N SER A 249 11.02 22.26 -19.01
CA SER A 249 9.56 22.21 -18.91
C SER A 249 9.00 21.23 -19.94
N PHE A 250 8.26 20.22 -19.46
CA PHE A 250 7.54 19.26 -20.31
C PHE A 250 6.06 19.64 -20.35
N TRP A 251 5.51 19.88 -21.54
CA TRP A 251 4.11 20.29 -21.74
C TRP A 251 3.52 19.69 -23.03
N GLY A 252 2.20 19.73 -23.16
CA GLY A 252 1.48 19.32 -24.37
C GLY A 252 0.00 19.70 -24.30
N HIS A 253 -0.70 19.58 -25.44
CA HIS A 253 -2.04 20.10 -25.70
C HIS A 253 -3.16 19.06 -25.51
N TRP A 254 -2.84 17.94 -24.86
CA TRP A 254 -3.69 16.77 -24.70
C TRP A 254 -5.04 17.06 -24.05
#